data_AF-A0A4Q2LH10-F1
#
_entry.id   AF-A0A4Q2LH10-F1
#
_cell.length_a   1.000
_cell.length_b   1.000
_cell.length_c   1.000
_cell.angle_alpha   90.00
_cell.angle_beta   90.00
_cell.angle_gamma   90.00
#
_symmetry.space_group_name_H-M   'P 1'
#
loop_
_entity.id
_entity.type
_entity.pdbx_description
1 polymer ?
#
loop_
_entity_poly.entity_id
_entity_poly.type
_entity_poly.pdbx_seq_one_letter_code
_entity_poly.pdbx_strand_id
1 'polypeptide(L)'
;MIIVKCSGEQAFGGRTEDTFVIEDYHTLDELKAYIDNKQPIICKEPKRYYKWNIIAEEQLYSRIVYLYNYLKIRKVDFYIMNKEDRQELSEVVCKNCSLNNDTSSSAFRCSYEKSENGCHNFEERSSISFAKWIKKIFSRSSTNE
;
A
#
# COMPACT_ATOMS: atom_id res chain seq x y z
N MET A 1 6.97 5.06 -13.44
CA MET A 1 6.50 4.07 -12.46
C MET A 1 5.06 3.66 -12.71
N ILE A 2 4.82 2.35 -12.77
CA ILE A 2 3.51 1.71 -12.86
C ILE A 2 3.44 0.56 -11.85
N ILE A 3 2.25 0.31 -11.30
CA ILE A 3 1.99 -0.86 -10.45
C ILE A 3 1.06 -1.79 -11.21
N VAL A 4 1.44 -3.07 -11.29
CA VAL A 4 0.69 -4.08 -12.04
C VAL A 4 0.33 -5.26 -11.15
N LYS A 5 -0.85 -5.82 -11.40
CA LYS A 5 -1.21 -7.17 -10.97
C LYS A 5 -1.05 -8.13 -12.14
N CYS A 6 -0.35 -9.22 -11.87
CA CYS A 6 -0.04 -10.27 -12.82
C CYS A 6 -0.72 -11.56 -12.34
N SER A 7 -1.50 -12.22 -13.20
CA SER A 7 -2.17 -13.48 -12.88
C SER A 7 -1.81 -14.57 -13.88
N GLY A 8 -1.72 -15.82 -13.41
CA GLY A 8 -1.38 -16.99 -14.23
C GLY A 8 -2.11 -18.24 -13.73
N GLU A 9 -2.15 -19.30 -14.55
CA GLU A 9 -2.82 -20.57 -14.20
C GLU A 9 -2.21 -21.23 -12.95
N GLN A 10 -0.90 -21.05 -12.75
CA GLN A 10 -0.16 -21.33 -11.52
C GLN A 10 1.06 -20.40 -11.48
N ALA A 11 0.96 -19.19 -10.93
CA ALA A 11 2.17 -18.38 -10.73
C ALA A 11 3.06 -19.14 -9.72
N PHE A 12 4.31 -19.38 -10.11
CA PHE A 12 5.32 -20.22 -9.44
C PHE A 12 5.09 -20.37 -7.92
N GLY A 13 4.82 -21.60 -7.46
CA GLY A 13 4.62 -21.91 -6.04
C GLY A 13 3.17 -21.88 -5.55
N GLY A 14 2.18 -21.89 -6.44
CA GLY A 14 0.75 -22.02 -6.10
C GLY A 14 0.03 -20.70 -5.83
N ARG A 15 0.64 -19.56 -6.17
CA ARG A 15 -0.02 -18.25 -6.12
C ARG A 15 -0.78 -18.02 -7.44
N THR A 16 -1.96 -17.44 -7.37
CA THR A 16 -2.77 -17.12 -8.56
C THR A 16 -2.55 -15.69 -9.05
N GLU A 17 -2.06 -14.81 -8.18
CA GLU A 17 -1.77 -13.41 -8.47
C GLU A 17 -0.50 -12.92 -7.77
N ASP A 18 0.32 -12.16 -8.49
CA ASP A 18 1.45 -11.39 -7.97
C ASP A 18 1.24 -9.89 -8.26
N THR A 19 1.82 -9.01 -7.43
CA THR A 19 1.80 -7.55 -7.66
C THR A 19 3.24 -7.04 -7.78
N PHE A 20 3.50 -6.20 -8.77
CA PHE A 20 4.82 -5.62 -9.01
C PHE A 20 4.74 -4.12 -9.18
N VAL A 21 5.67 -3.41 -8.55
CA VAL A 21 5.98 -2.00 -8.81
C VAL A 21 7.14 -1.97 -9.80
N ILE A 22 6.96 -1.24 -10.90
CA ILE A 22 7.91 -1.17 -12.01
C ILE A 22 8.25 0.31 -12.22
N GLU A 23 9.52 0.68 -12.03
CA GLU A 23 9.92 2.09 -11.96
C GLU A 23 10.08 2.72 -13.35
N ASP A 24 10.68 1.99 -14.29
CA ASP A 24 11.10 2.49 -15.61
C ASP A 24 9.97 2.68 -16.64
N TYR A 25 8.73 2.31 -16.30
CA TYR A 25 7.58 2.36 -17.20
C TYR A 25 6.44 3.16 -16.57
N HIS A 26 5.68 3.91 -17.37
CA HIS A 26 4.59 4.76 -16.88
C HIS A 26 3.21 4.33 -17.41
N THR A 27 3.17 3.68 -18.56
CA THR A 27 1.93 3.17 -19.16
C THR A 27 1.96 1.65 -19.30
N LEU A 28 0.77 1.05 -19.41
CA LEU A 28 0.68 -0.40 -19.63
C LEU A 28 1.16 -0.77 -21.05
N ASP A 29 1.04 0.13 -22.01
CA ASP A 29 1.41 -0.13 -23.40
C ASP A 29 2.92 -0.12 -23.60
N GLU A 30 3.65 0.82 -22.96
CA GLU A 30 5.12 0.78 -22.91
C GLU A 30 5.63 -0.53 -22.30
N LEU A 31 5.00 -0.95 -21.20
CA LEU A 31 5.37 -2.19 -20.52
C LEU A 31 5.09 -3.41 -21.41
N LYS A 32 3.94 -3.46 -22.11
CA LYS A 32 3.62 -4.54 -23.04
C LYS A 32 4.62 -4.64 -24.18
N ALA A 33 4.99 -3.50 -24.78
CA ALA A 33 5.98 -3.47 -25.85
C ALA A 33 7.34 -4.04 -25.39
N TYR A 34 7.73 -3.80 -24.13
CA TYR A 34 8.91 -4.43 -23.56
C TYR A 34 8.75 -5.95 -23.36
N ILE A 35 7.60 -6.38 -22.82
CA ILE A 35 7.28 -7.79 -22.55
C ILE A 35 7.32 -8.63 -23.83
N ASP A 36 6.90 -8.07 -24.96
CA ASP A 36 6.91 -8.75 -26.26
C ASP A 36 8.33 -9.14 -26.72
N ASN A 37 9.36 -8.43 -26.24
CA ASN A 37 10.77 -8.77 -26.48
C ASN A 37 11.28 -9.93 -25.60
N LYS A 38 10.43 -10.48 -24.73
CA LYS A 38 10.69 -11.63 -23.84
C LYS A 38 11.90 -11.45 -22.91
N GLN A 39 12.24 -10.21 -22.58
CA GLN A 39 13.36 -9.88 -21.68
C GLN A 39 12.94 -9.92 -20.20
N PRO A 40 13.85 -10.27 -19.28
CA PRO A 40 13.59 -10.17 -17.84
C PRO A 40 13.61 -8.72 -17.38
N ILE A 41 12.69 -8.36 -16.49
CA ILE A 41 12.62 -7.02 -15.88
C ILE A 41 12.96 -7.07 -14.40
N ILE A 42 13.64 -6.03 -13.90
CA ILE A 42 13.81 -5.79 -12.47
C ILE A 42 12.58 -5.04 -11.98
N CYS A 43 11.85 -5.63 -11.04
CA CYS A 43 10.69 -5.01 -10.42
C CYS A 43 10.78 -5.11 -8.90
N LYS A 44 9.88 -4.41 -8.20
CA LYS A 44 9.75 -4.50 -6.75
C LYS A 44 8.45 -5.21 -6.38
N GLU A 45 8.52 -6.30 -5.62
CA GLU A 45 7.35 -7.03 -5.12
C GLU A 45 7.07 -6.63 -3.66
N PRO A 46 5.81 -6.44 -3.26
CA PRO A 46 5.46 -6.20 -1.85
C PRO A 46 5.42 -7.52 -1.06
N LYS A 47 6.18 -7.62 0.04
CA LYS A 47 6.07 -8.76 0.97
C LYS A 47 4.75 -8.75 1.75
N ARG A 48 4.31 -7.56 2.13
CA ARG A 48 3.12 -7.36 2.96
C ARG A 48 2.42 -6.08 2.53
N TYR A 49 1.11 -6.09 2.65
CA TYR A 49 0.26 -4.92 2.49
C TYR A 49 -0.08 -4.38 3.87
N TYR A 50 -0.09 -3.07 4.03
CA TYR A 50 -0.48 -2.46 5.29
C TYR A 50 -2.00 -2.62 5.50
N LYS A 51 -2.80 -2.19 4.51
CA LYS A 51 -4.25 -2.44 4.38
C LYS A 51 -4.64 -2.32 2.90
N TRP A 52 -5.55 -3.18 2.42
CA TRP A 52 -6.16 -3.09 1.08
C TRP A 52 -5.13 -2.93 -0.07
N ASN A 53 -5.10 -1.77 -0.73
CA ASN A 53 -4.28 -1.44 -1.90
C ASN A 53 -3.07 -0.56 -1.52
N ILE A 54 -2.57 -0.65 -0.29
CA ILE A 54 -1.42 0.11 0.18
C ILE A 54 -0.21 -0.79 0.38
N ILE A 55 0.89 -0.37 -0.22
CA ILE A 55 2.19 -1.00 -0.10
C ILE A 55 3.08 -0.08 0.73
N ALA A 56 3.63 -0.59 1.83
CA ALA A 56 4.65 0.15 2.56
C ALA A 56 5.99 0.03 1.80
N GLU A 57 6.65 1.16 1.55
CA GLU A 57 7.84 1.24 0.70
C GLU A 57 8.98 0.30 1.16
N GLU A 58 9.18 0.16 2.47
CA GLU A 58 10.17 -0.72 3.08
C GLU A 58 9.85 -2.22 2.93
N GLN A 59 8.62 -2.56 2.55
CA GLN A 59 8.19 -3.93 2.27
C GLN A 59 8.39 -4.31 0.79
N LEU A 60 8.89 -3.39 -0.02
CA LEU A 60 9.27 -3.64 -1.41
C LEU A 60 10.65 -4.28 -1.48
N TYR A 61 10.77 -5.35 -2.24
CA TYR A 61 12.05 -6.00 -2.51
C TYR A 61 12.25 -6.21 -3.99
N SER A 62 13.48 -6.00 -4.45
CA SER A 62 13.83 -6.18 -5.84
C SER A 62 13.78 -7.65 -6.23
N ARG A 63 13.20 -7.92 -7.39
CA ARG A 63 13.06 -9.25 -7.98
C ARG A 63 13.26 -9.16 -9.49
N ILE A 64 13.91 -10.15 -10.07
CA ILE A 64 13.98 -10.32 -11.53
C ILE A 64 12.82 -11.22 -11.95
N VAL A 65 12.01 -10.76 -12.89
CA VAL A 65 10.78 -11.43 -13.32
C VAL A 65 10.67 -11.47 -14.83
N TYR A 66 10.15 -12.56 -15.37
CA TYR A 66 9.78 -12.70 -16.77
C TYR A 66 8.27 -12.49 -16.90
N LEU A 67 7.86 -11.24 -17.14
CA LEU A 67 6.44 -10.88 -17.13
C LEU A 67 5.64 -11.58 -18.25
N TYR A 68 6.27 -11.97 -19.35
CA TYR A 68 5.60 -12.71 -20.44
C TYR A 68 5.08 -14.10 -20.01
N ASN A 69 5.54 -14.64 -18.87
CA ASN A 69 5.04 -15.90 -18.34
C ASN A 69 3.66 -15.78 -17.68
N TYR A 70 3.17 -14.56 -17.44
CA TYR A 70 1.84 -14.33 -16.88
C TYR A 70 0.79 -14.25 -17.98
N LEU A 71 -0.40 -14.82 -17.72
CA LEU A 71 -1.51 -14.83 -18.67
C LEU A 71 -2.16 -13.45 -18.81
N LYS A 72 -2.24 -12.71 -17.70
CA LYS A 72 -2.89 -11.41 -17.66
C LYS A 72 -2.08 -10.45 -16.80
N ILE A 73 -1.90 -9.24 -17.34
CA ILE A 73 -1.24 -8.13 -16.65
C ILE A 73 -2.17 -6.93 -16.75
N ARG A 74 -2.45 -6.31 -15.61
CA ARG A 74 -3.27 -5.08 -15.53
C ARG A 74 -2.63 -4.06 -14.62
N LYS A 75 -2.75 -2.79 -15.00
CA LYS A 75 -2.44 -1.66 -14.11
C LYS A 75 -3.39 -1.67 -12.91
N VAL A 76 -2.87 -1.32 -11.74
CA VAL A 76 -3.64 -1.14 -10.52
C VAL A 76 -3.21 0.15 -9.82
N ASP A 77 -4.17 0.79 -9.16
CA ASP A 77 -3.95 2.05 -8.45
C ASP A 77 -3.67 1.78 -6.98
N PHE A 78 -2.44 1.33 -6.71
CA PHE A 78 -1.96 1.08 -5.36
C PHE A 78 -1.20 2.31 -4.87
N TYR A 79 -1.35 2.62 -3.59
CA TYR A 79 -0.60 3.71 -2.96
C TYR A 79 0.69 3.15 -2.34
N ILE A 80 1.83 3.74 -2.68
CA ILE A 80 3.10 3.43 -2.03
C ILE A 80 3.29 4.41 -0.88
N MET A 81 3.22 3.88 0.33
CA MET A 81 3.31 4.62 1.57
C MET A 81 4.77 4.75 1.99
N ASN A 82 5.29 5.97 1.98
CA ASN A 82 6.66 6.25 2.41
C ASN A 82 6.75 6.31 3.95
N LYS A 83 7.90 6.72 4.49
CA LYS A 83 8.10 6.85 5.95
C LYS A 83 7.30 8.01 6.57
N GLU A 84 7.21 9.14 5.89
CA GLU A 84 6.49 10.34 6.34
C GLU A 84 4.98 10.08 6.41
N ASP A 85 4.43 9.43 5.39
CA ASP A 85 3.04 8.97 5.33
C ASP A 85 2.67 8.08 6.52
N ARG A 86 3.57 7.18 6.91
CA ARG A 86 3.39 6.32 8.08
C ARG A 86 3.38 7.11 9.38
N GLN A 87 4.26 8.10 9.49
CA GLN A 87 4.29 9.00 10.65
C GLN A 87 3.01 9.83 10.71
N GLU A 88 2.56 10.41 9.58
CA GLU A 88 1.31 11.16 9.51
C GLU A 88 0.10 10.28 9.88
N LEU A 89 0.01 9.06 9.34
CA LEU A 89 -1.06 8.13 9.70
C LEU A 89 -1.01 7.77 11.18
N SER A 90 0.18 7.48 11.71
CA SER A 90 0.42 7.18 13.11
C SER A 90 -0.08 8.31 14.02
N GLU A 91 0.26 9.56 13.70
CA GLU A 91 -0.19 10.76 14.43
C GLU A 91 -1.69 10.95 14.37
N VAL A 92 -2.31 10.75 13.20
CA VAL A 92 -3.77 10.87 13.03
C VAL A 92 -4.50 9.83 13.88
N VAL A 93 -4.02 8.59 13.89
CA VAL A 93 -4.60 7.51 14.69
C VAL A 93 -4.41 7.81 16.18
N CYS A 94 -3.19 8.17 16.60
CA CYS A 94 -2.85 8.58 17.96
C CYS A 94 -3.78 9.70 18.45
N LYS A 95 -3.91 10.79 17.69
CA LYS A 95 -4.78 11.92 18.04
C LYS A 95 -6.24 11.47 18.18
N ASN A 96 -6.77 10.72 17.22
CA ASN A 96 -8.15 10.26 17.28
C ASN A 96 -8.39 9.33 18.48
N CYS A 97 -7.47 8.41 18.79
CA CYS A 97 -7.60 7.54 19.95
C CYS A 97 -7.46 8.29 21.28
N SER A 98 -6.58 9.30 21.38
CA SER A 98 -6.40 10.11 22.59
C SER A 98 -7.60 10.99 22.94
N LEU A 99 -8.37 11.42 21.93
CA LEU A 99 -9.56 12.27 22.09
C LEU A 99 -10.82 11.47 22.46
N ASN A 100 -10.76 10.14 22.39
CA ASN A 100 -11.91 9.24 22.59
C ASN A 100 -12.07 8.74 24.04
N ASN A 101 -11.56 9.48 25.04
CA ASN A 101 -11.76 9.12 26.44
C ASN A 101 -13.26 9.21 26.82
N ASP A 102 -13.75 8.14 27.46
CA ASP A 102 -14.98 8.08 28.28
C ASP A 102 -16.34 7.77 27.62
N THR A 103 -16.39 6.99 26.53
CA THR A 103 -17.63 6.28 26.16
C THR A 103 -17.40 4.77 26.02
N SER A 104 -18.36 3.95 26.45
CA SER A 104 -18.24 2.49 26.33
C SER A 104 -18.09 2.02 24.87
N SER A 105 -18.56 2.81 23.90
CA SER A 105 -18.39 2.57 22.46
C SER A 105 -17.01 2.96 21.90
N SER A 106 -16.27 3.87 22.55
CA SER A 106 -14.93 4.30 22.12
C SER A 106 -13.85 3.32 22.54
N ALA A 107 -14.00 2.64 23.68
CA ALA A 107 -13.13 1.54 24.09
C ALA A 107 -13.13 0.35 23.11
N PHE A 108 -14.23 0.12 22.37
CA PHE A 108 -14.28 -0.89 21.30
C PHE A 108 -13.52 -0.48 20.02
N ARG A 109 -13.27 0.82 19.83
CA ARG A 109 -12.71 1.38 18.59
C ARG A 109 -11.22 1.68 18.68
N CYS A 110 -10.73 1.99 19.87
CA CYS A 110 -9.34 2.33 20.13
C CYS A 110 -8.85 1.70 21.45
N SER A 111 -7.67 1.09 21.42
CA SER A 111 -6.82 0.93 22.59
C SER A 111 -5.88 2.13 22.64
N TYR A 112 -5.77 2.78 23.80
CA TYR A 112 -4.87 3.92 24.00
C TYR A 112 -4.33 3.91 25.43
N GLU A 113 -3.01 3.84 25.57
CA GLU A 113 -2.34 4.01 26.84
C GLU A 113 -1.78 5.44 26.92
N LYS A 114 -2.28 6.22 27.89
CA LYS A 114 -1.86 7.60 28.08
C LYS A 114 -0.45 7.61 28.71
N SER A 115 0.51 8.24 28.05
CA SER A 115 1.86 8.44 28.59
C SER A 115 2.24 9.93 28.67
N GLU A 116 3.23 10.26 29.51
CA GLU A 116 3.72 11.63 29.69
C GLU A 116 4.30 12.27 28.41
N ASN A 117 4.82 11.44 27.48
CA ASN A 117 5.46 11.90 26.23
C ASN A 117 4.61 11.61 24.97
N GLY A 118 3.31 11.33 25.12
CA GLY A 118 2.40 11.13 23.99
C GLY A 118 1.79 9.73 23.91
N CYS A 119 1.57 9.24 22.69
CA CYS A 119 0.93 7.96 22.42
C CYS A 119 1.94 6.81 22.47
N HIS A 120 2.03 6.14 23.62
CA HIS A 120 2.64 4.82 23.70
C HIS A 120 1.52 3.78 23.62
N ASN A 121 1.67 2.76 22.77
CA ASN A 121 0.70 1.67 22.61
C ASN A 121 -0.74 2.11 22.28
N PHE A 122 -0.98 2.44 21.01
CA PHE A 122 -2.33 2.69 20.50
C PHE A 122 -2.67 1.72 19.36
N GLU A 123 -3.93 1.29 19.32
CA GLU A 123 -4.44 0.43 18.26
C GLU A 123 -5.87 0.86 17.92
N GLU A 124 -6.09 1.31 16.70
CA GLU A 124 -7.44 1.57 16.20
C GLU A 124 -7.99 0.28 15.57
N ARG A 125 -9.00 -0.30 16.20
CA ARG A 125 -9.69 -1.50 15.71
C ARG A 125 -10.59 -1.19 14.51
N SER A 126 -11.02 0.06 14.38
CA SER A 126 -11.83 0.55 13.25
C SER A 126 -10.96 1.17 12.15
N SER A 127 -11.39 1.16 10.89
CA SER A 127 -10.64 1.79 9.78
C SER A 127 -10.98 3.27 9.58
N ILE A 128 -11.48 3.97 10.61
CA ILE A 128 -11.99 5.35 10.47
C ILE A 128 -10.87 6.35 10.25
N SER A 129 -9.82 6.33 11.10
CA SER A 129 -8.67 7.24 10.93
C SER A 129 -7.96 6.97 9.61
N PHE A 130 -7.87 5.69 9.23
CA PHE A 130 -7.36 5.27 7.93
C PHE A 130 -8.17 5.85 6.75
N ALA A 131 -9.50 5.74 6.78
CA ALA A 131 -10.36 6.30 5.73
C ALA A 131 -10.24 7.83 5.63
N LYS A 132 -10.16 8.53 6.76
CA LYS A 132 -9.92 9.98 6.80
C LYS A 132 -8.57 10.36 6.22
N TRP A 133 -7.52 9.62 6.57
CA TRP A 133 -6.16 9.85 6.08
C TRP A 133 -6.07 9.60 4.57
N ILE A 134 -6.62 8.49 4.06
CA ILE A 134 -6.74 8.22 2.63
C ILE A 134 -7.44 9.38 1.91
N LYS A 135 -8.61 9.80 2.41
CA LYS A 135 -9.36 10.92 1.80
C LYS A 135 -8.52 12.20 1.71
N LYS A 136 -7.73 12.47 2.75
CA LYS A 136 -6.82 13.63 2.80
C LYS A 136 -5.72 13.53 1.72
N ILE A 137 -5.07 12.38 1.58
CA ILE A 137 -4.01 12.17 0.57
C ILE A 137 -4.55 12.32 -0.85
N PHE A 138 -5.67 11.67 -1.16
CA PHE A 138 -6.25 11.78 -2.50
C PHE A 138 -6.76 13.19 -2.80
N SER A 139 -7.23 13.95 -1.80
CA SER A 139 -7.62 15.36 -1.99
C SER A 139 -6.44 16.32 -2.21
N ARG A 140 -5.26 16.02 -1.65
CA ARG A 140 -4.02 16.78 -1.90
C ARG A 140 -3.50 16.55 -3.33
N SER A 141 -3.73 15.36 -3.85
CA SER A 141 -3.30 14.98 -5.21
C SER A 141 -4.10 15.72 -6.29
N SER A 142 -5.37 16.08 -6.01
CA SER A 142 -6.25 16.80 -6.93
C SER A 142 -6.18 18.33 -6.85
N THR A 143 -5.34 18.90 -5.97
CA THR A 143 -5.17 20.36 -5.81
C THR A 143 -3.85 20.89 -6.39
N ASN A 144 -3.01 20.00 -6.91
CA ASN A 144 -1.75 20.31 -7.59
C ASN A 144 -1.83 20.09 -9.11
N GLU A 145 -3.03 20.05 -9.69
CA GLU A 145 -3.28 20.12 -11.14
C GLU A 145 -3.79 21.51 -11.54
#